data_AF-A0A815RWR8-F1
#
_entry.id   AF-A0A815RWR8-F1
#
_cell.length_a   1.000
_cell.length_b   1.000
_cell.length_c   1.000
_cell.angle_alpha   90.00
_cell.angle_beta   90.00
_cell.angle_gamma   90.00
#
_symmetry.space_group_name_H-M   'P 1'
#
loop_
_entity.id
_entity.type
_entity.pdbx_description
1 polymer ?
#
loop_
_entity_poly.entity_id
_entity_poly.type
_entity_poly.pdbx_seq_one_letter_code
_entity_poly.pdbx_strand_id
1 'polypeptide(L)'
;MTSNINLRIIFEQTADNLSRTAGINDFRGPSGVWTARARGIVLPSRTVPNPEPTLTDMAYVELMKKNYLKFLISQNCDGLHLKSGISPDKISELHGSSNYEACAKC
;
A
#
# COMPACT_ATOMS: atom_id res chain seq x y z
N MET A 1 -10.07 -13.62 -32.27
CA MET A 1 -11.38 -13.74 -31.60
C MET A 1 -11.11 -14.32 -30.21
N THR A 2 -11.21 -13.65 -29.07
CA THR A 2 -11.61 -12.30 -28.64
C THR A 2 -10.51 -11.80 -27.70
N SER A 3 -9.82 -10.69 -28.05
CA SER A 3 -8.96 -9.96 -27.12
C SER A 3 -9.85 -9.22 -26.12
N ASN A 4 -10.39 -9.95 -25.15
CA ASN A 4 -11.07 -9.35 -24.00
C ASN A 4 -9.99 -8.69 -23.14
N ILE A 5 -9.64 -7.45 -23.46
CA ILE A 5 -8.77 -6.61 -22.66
C ILE A 5 -9.58 -6.24 -21.41
N ASN A 6 -9.63 -7.15 -20.43
CA ASN A 6 -10.14 -6.85 -19.10
C ASN A 6 -9.14 -5.90 -18.44
N LEU A 7 -9.35 -4.60 -18.61
CA LEU A 7 -8.70 -3.56 -17.81
C LEU A 7 -9.12 -3.75 -16.36
N ARG A 8 -8.24 -4.35 -15.55
CA ARG A 8 -8.42 -4.41 -14.10
C ARG A 8 -7.51 -3.36 -13.45
N ILE A 9 -8.15 -2.36 -12.89
CA ILE A 9 -7.56 -1.37 -11.98
C ILE A 9 -8.04 -1.76 -10.59
N ILE A 10 -7.11 -1.89 -9.64
CA ILE A 10 -7.46 -2.11 -8.24
C ILE A 10 -7.36 -0.77 -7.52
N PHE A 11 -8.46 -0.38 -6.88
CA PHE A 11 -8.44 0.66 -5.86
C PHE A 11 -8.33 -0.01 -4.50
N GLU A 12 -7.21 0.22 -3.82
CA GLU A 12 -6.97 -0.34 -2.50
C GLU A 12 -7.58 0.59 -1.44
N GLN A 13 -8.75 0.20 -0.93
CA GLN A 13 -9.41 0.85 0.19
C GLN A 13 -9.16 0.03 1.45
N THR A 14 -8.27 0.53 2.31
CA THR A 14 -7.72 -0.11 3.50
C THR A 14 -8.78 -0.34 4.59
N ALA A 15 -9.62 -1.35 4.41
CA ALA A 15 -10.50 -1.85 5.48
C ALA A 15 -9.83 -2.97 6.28
N ASP A 16 -8.85 -3.67 5.69
CA ASP A 16 -8.02 -4.65 6.39
C ASP A 16 -6.58 -4.54 5.87
N ASN A 17 -5.69 -4.00 6.68
CA ASN A 17 -4.39 -3.50 6.27
C ASN A 17 -3.47 -4.61 5.76
N LEU A 18 -3.17 -4.59 4.47
CA LEU A 18 -2.19 -5.49 3.85
C LEU A 18 -0.83 -5.39 4.56
N SER A 19 -0.42 -4.18 4.93
CA SER A 19 0.83 -3.90 5.65
C SER A 19 0.84 -4.30 7.13
N ARG A 20 -0.27 -4.79 7.72
CA ARG A 20 -0.28 -5.29 9.12
C ARG A 20 0.65 -6.47 9.30
N THR A 21 0.76 -7.33 8.29
CA THR A 21 1.68 -8.47 8.31
C THR A 21 3.15 -8.04 8.25
N ALA A 22 3.43 -6.83 7.73
CA ALA A 22 4.73 -6.17 7.83
C ALA A 22 4.93 -5.41 9.16
N GLY A 23 4.02 -5.56 10.13
CA GLY A 23 4.08 -4.92 11.44
C GLY A 23 3.59 -3.47 11.48
N ILE A 24 3.00 -2.97 10.39
CA ILE A 24 2.50 -1.60 10.27
C ILE A 24 1.02 -1.56 10.68
N ASN A 25 0.71 -0.77 11.71
CA ASN A 25 -0.67 -0.64 12.19
C ASN A 25 -1.58 0.00 11.13
N ASP A 26 -2.85 -0.41 11.14
CA ASP A 26 -3.87 0.34 10.41
C ASP A 26 -4.31 1.60 11.13
N PHE A 27 -5.17 2.35 10.46
CA PHE A 27 -5.74 3.55 11.02
C PHE A 27 -7.01 3.29 11.83
N ARG A 28 -7.92 2.41 11.37
CA ARG A 28 -9.30 2.32 11.89
C ARG A 28 -9.77 0.91 12.29
N GLY A 29 -8.95 -0.11 12.17
CA GLY A 29 -9.28 -1.45 12.64
C GLY A 29 -9.33 -1.53 14.17
N PRO A 30 -9.61 -2.73 14.74
CA PRO A 30 -9.78 -2.91 16.19
C PRO A 30 -8.60 -2.40 17.04
N SER A 31 -7.38 -2.47 16.48
CA SER A 31 -6.12 -1.97 17.05
C SER A 31 -5.49 -0.83 16.24
N GLY A 32 -6.28 -0.12 15.43
CA GLY A 32 -5.79 0.96 14.58
C GLY A 32 -5.38 2.21 15.35
N VAL A 33 -4.55 3.04 14.74
CA VAL A 33 -4.01 4.27 15.33
C VAL A 33 -5.13 5.20 15.80
N TRP A 34 -6.15 5.46 14.98
CA TRP A 34 -7.27 6.32 15.35
C TRP A 34 -8.24 5.63 16.31
N THR A 35 -8.44 4.32 16.18
CA THR A 35 -9.26 3.55 17.11
C THR A 35 -8.67 3.55 18.53
N ALA A 36 -7.36 3.35 18.65
CA ALA A 36 -6.65 3.42 19.92
C ALA A 36 -6.69 4.83 20.50
N ARG A 37 -6.42 5.85 19.67
CA ARG A 37 -6.49 7.26 20.07
C ARG A 37 -7.88 7.63 20.59
N ALA A 38 -8.95 7.22 19.91
CA ALA A 38 -10.32 7.46 20.34
C ALA A 38 -10.67 6.80 21.68
N ARG A 39 -9.98 5.72 22.04
CA ARG A 39 -10.11 5.02 23.33
C ARG A 39 -9.15 5.53 24.41
N GLY A 40 -8.35 6.57 24.13
CA GLY A 40 -7.31 7.06 25.04
C GLY A 40 -6.15 6.08 25.23
N ILE A 41 -6.00 5.09 24.34
CA ILE A 41 -4.91 4.11 24.39
C ILE A 41 -3.72 4.69 23.62
N VAL A 42 -2.57 4.78 24.30
CA VAL A 42 -1.30 5.09 23.64
C VAL A 42 -0.72 3.81 23.07
N LEU A 43 -0.67 3.73 21.74
CA LEU A 43 0.05 2.64 21.09
C LEU A 43 1.55 2.86 21.25
N PRO A 44 2.36 1.81 21.47
CA PRO A 44 3.80 1.94 21.44
C PRO A 44 4.21 2.47 20.07
N SER A 45 5.17 3.41 20.06
CA SER A 45 5.78 3.90 18.82
C SER A 45 6.51 2.74 18.14
N ARG A 46 5.80 1.99 17.29
CA ARG A 46 6.38 0.97 16.44
C ARG A 46 6.80 1.62 15.15
N THR A 47 8.00 2.19 15.16
CA THR A 47 8.77 2.29 13.92
C THR A 47 9.19 0.85 13.60
N VAL A 48 8.63 0.24 12.57
CA VAL A 48 9.19 -1.01 12.04
C VAL A 48 10.41 -0.61 11.24
N PRO A 49 11.64 -0.92 11.68
CA PRO A 49 12.82 -0.58 10.90
C PRO A 49 12.83 -1.43 9.63
N ASN A 50 12.85 -0.76 8.47
CA ASN A 50 12.92 -1.39 7.15
C ASN A 50 11.86 -2.51 6.95
N PRO A 51 10.55 -2.18 6.92
CA PRO A 51 9.51 -3.17 6.67
C PRO A 51 9.70 -3.81 5.29
N GLU A 52 9.43 -5.10 5.18
CA GLU A 52 9.52 -5.83 3.92
C GLU A 52 8.13 -5.96 3.25
N PRO A 53 8.07 -5.99 1.90
CA PRO A 53 6.84 -6.24 1.19
C PRO A 53 6.14 -7.51 1.64
N THR A 54 4.82 -7.45 1.71
CA THR A 54 3.97 -8.56 2.15
C THR A 54 3.67 -9.52 1.00
N LEU A 55 3.04 -10.66 1.32
CA LEU A 55 2.56 -11.58 0.29
C LEU A 55 1.59 -10.92 -0.69
N THR A 56 0.79 -9.96 -0.24
CA THR A 56 -0.15 -9.27 -1.12
C THR A 56 0.56 -8.31 -2.07
N ASP A 57 1.60 -7.62 -1.59
CA ASP A 57 2.46 -6.80 -2.47
C ASP A 57 3.06 -7.66 -3.59
N MET A 58 3.62 -8.83 -3.21
CA MET A 58 4.20 -9.76 -4.17
C MET A 58 3.15 -10.36 -5.12
N ALA A 59 1.91 -10.57 -4.64
CA ALA A 59 0.81 -11.02 -5.49
C ALA A 59 0.44 -9.97 -6.54
N TYR A 60 0.42 -8.67 -6.18
CA TYR A 60 0.19 -7.60 -7.16
C TYR A 60 1.29 -7.55 -8.22
N VAL A 61 2.55 -7.69 -7.83
CA VAL A 61 3.69 -7.80 -8.77
C VAL A 61 3.44 -8.93 -9.76
N GLU A 62 3.08 -10.12 -9.28
CA GLU A 62 2.85 -11.29 -10.13
C GLU A 62 1.63 -11.11 -11.05
N LEU A 63 0.55 -10.51 -10.56
CA LEU A 63 -0.63 -10.18 -11.36
C LEU A 63 -0.31 -9.17 -12.45
N MET A 64 0.55 -8.18 -12.17
CA MET A 64 1.02 -7.21 -13.17
C MET A 64 1.93 -7.86 -14.21
N LYS A 65 2.86 -8.73 -13.80
CA LYS A 65 3.72 -9.50 -14.70
C LYS A 65 2.93 -10.38 -15.66
N LYS A 66 1.87 -11.03 -15.15
CA LYS A 66 0.93 -11.83 -15.95
C LYS A 66 -0.12 -11.01 -16.70
N ASN A 67 -0.02 -9.68 -16.64
CA ASN A 67 -0.88 -8.75 -17.35
C ASN A 67 -2.37 -8.78 -16.93
N TYR A 68 -2.66 -9.37 -15.76
CA TYR A 68 -3.99 -9.44 -15.15
C TYR A 68 -4.35 -8.18 -14.35
N LEU A 69 -3.35 -7.47 -13.82
CA LEU A 69 -3.49 -6.18 -13.15
C LEU A 69 -2.76 -5.12 -13.98
N LYS A 70 -3.46 -4.03 -14.33
CA LYS A 70 -2.89 -2.97 -15.19
C LYS A 70 -2.33 -1.81 -14.39
N PHE A 71 -3.00 -1.47 -13.29
CA PHE A 71 -2.69 -0.30 -12.49
C PHE A 71 -3.16 -0.49 -11.06
N LEU A 72 -2.40 0.02 -10.10
CA LEU A 72 -2.71 0.01 -8.67
C LEU A 72 -2.94 1.45 -8.18
N ILE A 73 -4.04 1.68 -7.47
CA ILE A 73 -4.28 2.95 -6.78
C ILE A 73 -4.24 2.67 -5.28
N SER A 74 -3.28 3.26 -4.58
CA SER A 74 -3.04 3.01 -3.17
C SER A 74 -3.23 4.27 -2.32
N GLN A 75 -3.73 4.05 -1.10
CA GLN A 75 -3.81 5.05 -0.03
C GLN A 75 -2.69 4.88 1.00
N ASN A 76 -1.86 3.84 0.87
CA ASN A 76 -0.77 3.56 1.79
C ASN A 76 0.37 4.55 1.56
N CYS A 77 1.02 4.97 2.65
CA CYS A 77 2.21 5.82 2.60
C CYS A 77 3.48 5.07 3.03
N ASP A 78 3.42 3.75 3.20
CA ASP A 78 4.55 2.93 3.67
C ASP A 78 5.62 2.65 2.60
N GLY A 79 5.27 2.87 1.33
CA GLY A 79 6.14 2.66 0.17
C GLY A 79 6.45 1.19 -0.14
N LEU A 80 5.73 0.24 0.48
CA LEU A 80 5.99 -1.20 0.29
C LEU A 80 5.66 -1.68 -1.12
N HIS A 81 4.66 -1.09 -1.77
CA HIS A 81 4.30 -1.42 -3.15
C HIS A 81 5.47 -1.15 -4.11
N LEU A 82 6.10 0.02 -4.02
CA LEU A 82 7.27 0.35 -4.84
C LEU A 82 8.47 -0.53 -4.47
N LYS A 83 8.70 -0.76 -3.16
CA LYS A 83 9.77 -1.65 -2.68
C LYS A 83 9.60 -3.10 -3.19
N SER A 84 8.37 -3.56 -3.43
CA SER A 84 8.10 -4.89 -3.98
C SER A 84 8.49 -5.05 -5.46
N GLY A 85 8.79 -3.94 -6.15
CA GLY A 85 9.14 -3.92 -7.56
C GLY A 85 7.98 -3.58 -8.50
N ILE A 86 6.87 -3.03 -7.98
CA ILE A 86 5.85 -2.41 -8.82
C ILE A 86 6.47 -1.18 -9.49
N SER A 87 6.30 -1.10 -10.80
CA SER A 87 6.84 0.02 -11.59
C SER A 87 6.13 1.34 -11.23
N PRO A 88 6.85 2.45 -11.03
CA PRO A 88 6.24 3.74 -10.66
C PRO A 88 5.20 4.26 -11.66
N ASP A 89 5.28 3.89 -12.94
CA ASP A 89 4.29 4.23 -13.99
C ASP A 89 2.99 3.42 -13.90
N LYS A 90 2.91 2.43 -12.99
CA LYS A 90 1.75 1.53 -12.83
C LYS A 90 1.08 1.66 -11.46
N ILE A 91 1.44 2.68 -10.69
CA ILE A 91 0.86 2.94 -9.38
C ILE A 91 0.58 4.43 -9.18
N SER A 92 -0.49 4.74 -8.44
CA SER A 92 -0.74 6.07 -7.89
C SER A 92 -0.84 5.99 -6.37
N GLU A 93 0.08 6.64 -5.66
CA GLU A 93 0.08 6.79 -4.21
C GLU A 93 -0.67 8.08 -3.84
N LEU A 94 -1.97 7.98 -3.57
CA LEU A 94 -2.86 9.15 -3.43
C LEU A 94 -2.57 10.04 -2.23
N HIS A 95 -1.99 9.46 -1.18
CA HIS A 95 -1.63 10.18 0.05
C HIS A 95 -0.13 10.49 0.12
N GLY A 96 0.62 10.24 -0.97
CA GLY A 96 2.07 10.31 -1.00
C GLY A 96 2.75 9.09 -0.37
N SER A 97 4.07 9.17 -0.28
CA SER A 97 4.93 8.09 0.22
C SER A 97 5.91 8.63 1.26
N SER A 98 6.13 7.89 2.35
CA SER A 98 7.09 8.29 3.40
C SER A 98 8.55 8.19 2.93
N ASN A 99 8.79 7.53 1.79
CA ASN A 99 10.12 7.29 1.22
C ASN A 99 10.44 8.23 0.05
N TYR A 100 9.57 9.21 -0.22
CA TYR A 100 9.70 10.12 -1.35
C TYR A 100 9.57 11.56 -0.89
N GLU A 101 10.44 12.42 -1.41
CA GLU A 101 10.35 13.87 -1.28
C GLU A 101 10.36 14.49 -2.68
N ALA A 102 9.63 15.60 -2.83
CA ALA A 102 9.60 16.38 -4.06
C ALA A 102 10.19 17.76 -3.79
N CYS A 103 11.00 18.26 -4.73
CA CYS A 103 11.47 19.64 -4.67
C CYS A 103 10.27 20.58 -4.81
N ALA A 104 10.08 21.50 -3.86
CA ALA A 104 9.00 22.47 -3.94
C ALA A 104 9.11 23.44 -5.15
N LYS A 105 10.23 23.41 -5.88
CA LYS A 105 10.49 24.28 -7.04
C LYS A 105 10.37 23.59 -8.39
N CYS A 106 10.65 22.28 -8.49
CA CYS A 106 10.75 21.56 -9.77
C CYS A 106 10.25 20.12 -9.65
#